data_AF-A0AAJ2MJH5-F1
#
_entry.id   AF-A0AAJ2MJH5-F1
#
_cell.length_a   1.000
_cell.length_b   1.000
_cell.length_c   1.000
_cell.angle_alpha   90.00
_cell.angle_beta   90.00
_cell.angle_gamma   90.00
#
_symmetry.space_group_name_H-M   'P 1'
#
loop_
_entity.id
_entity.type
_entity.pdbx_description
1 polymer ?
#
loop_
_entity_poly.entity_id
_entity_poly.type
_entity_poly.pdbx_seq_one_letter_code
_entity_poly.pdbx_strand_id
1 'polypeptide(L)'
;MYISAKEIEDYISQSPNPQLLRQVTQLVKTVFPDENLRYFDNGRTFSALALGANPHPSPGYEEAGMLNISAQKNYVALYFYGSNVTLQERFPKSVIGRGCLRIKNQKFFAKYEEDIRESLKMLSNDKPHDMRD
;
A
#
# COMPACT_ATOMS: atom_id res chain seq x y z
N MET A 1 5.37 4.28 -11.25
CA MET A 1 5.06 3.87 -12.63
C MET A 1 3.56 3.97 -12.75
N TYR A 2 3.06 4.55 -13.83
CA TYR A 2 1.62 4.62 -14.06
C TYR A 2 1.17 3.38 -14.83
N ILE A 3 0.14 2.70 -14.33
CA ILE A 3 -0.48 1.56 -14.99
C ILE A 3 -1.97 1.83 -15.00
N SER A 4 -2.52 2.10 -16.19
CA SER A 4 -3.96 2.21 -16.36
C SER A 4 -4.54 0.80 -16.52
N ALA A 5 -5.47 0.45 -15.63
CA ALA A 5 -6.14 -0.83 -15.59
C ALA A 5 -7.62 -0.61 -15.29
N LYS A 6 -8.43 -1.66 -15.44
CA LYS A 6 -9.84 -1.64 -15.01
C LYS A 6 -10.01 -2.53 -13.79
N GLU A 7 -9.36 -3.68 -13.82
CA GLU A 7 -9.42 -4.68 -12.76
C GLU A 7 -8.08 -4.83 -12.04
N ILE A 8 -8.13 -5.40 -10.84
CA ILE A 8 -6.95 -5.68 -10.00
C ILE A 8 -5.97 -6.61 -10.73
N GLU A 9 -6.47 -7.67 -11.37
CA GLU A 9 -5.59 -8.61 -12.08
C GLU A 9 -4.93 -7.97 -13.31
N ASP A 10 -5.63 -7.08 -14.03
CA ASP A 10 -5.04 -6.33 -15.15
C ASP A 10 -3.89 -5.44 -14.67
N TYR A 11 -4.07 -4.79 -13.52
CA TYR A 11 -3.02 -3.98 -12.90
C TYR A 11 -1.81 -4.84 -12.50
N ILE A 12 -2.07 -6.01 -11.91
CA ILE A 12 -1.03 -6.94 -11.47
C ILE A 12 -0.26 -7.49 -12.68
N SER A 13 -0.95 -7.95 -13.72
CA SER A 13 -0.32 -8.55 -14.90
C SER A 13 0.52 -7.57 -15.70
N GLN A 14 0.14 -6.29 -15.72
CA GLN A 14 0.89 -5.21 -16.37
C GLN A 14 2.08 -4.71 -15.53
N SER A 15 2.20 -5.11 -14.27
CA SER A 15 3.29 -4.67 -13.41
C SER A 15 4.65 -5.24 -13.86
N PRO A 16 5.77 -4.54 -13.61
CA PRO A 16 7.10 -5.04 -13.97
C PRO A 16 7.49 -6.36 -13.27
N ASN A 17 6.87 -6.65 -12.14
CA ASN A 17 7.09 -7.89 -11.39
C ASN A 17 5.76 -8.41 -10.82
N PRO A 18 4.92 -9.05 -11.66
CA PRO A 18 3.59 -9.52 -11.26
C PRO A 18 3.65 -10.51 -10.10
N GLN A 19 4.66 -11.38 -10.09
CA GLN A 19 4.82 -12.37 -9.05
C GLN A 19 5.07 -11.73 -7.68
N LEU A 20 6.00 -10.76 -7.62
CA LEU A 20 6.26 -10.04 -6.36
C LEU A 20 5.02 -9.28 -5.91
N LEU A 21 4.32 -8.60 -6.82
CA LEU A 21 3.11 -7.87 -6.48
C LEU A 21 2.03 -8.81 -5.93
N ARG A 22 1.82 -9.98 -6.52
CA ARG A 22 0.89 -11.00 -5.97
C ARG A 22 1.28 -11.45 -4.58
N GLN A 23 2.56 -11.74 -4.33
CA GLN A 23 3.03 -12.16 -3.01
C GLN A 23 2.81 -11.08 -1.95
N VAL A 24 3.14 -9.83 -2.28
CA VAL A 24 2.91 -8.69 -1.37
C VAL A 24 1.42 -8.49 -1.11
N THR A 25 0.59 -8.49 -2.16
CA THR A 25 -0.86 -8.35 -2.04
C THR A 25 -1.46 -9.49 -1.21
N GLN A 26 -1.00 -10.73 -1.40
CA GLN A 26 -1.47 -11.86 -0.61
C GLN A 26 -1.13 -11.69 0.87
N LEU A 27 0.11 -11.29 1.20
CA LEU A 27 0.51 -11.00 2.58
C LEU A 27 -0.40 -9.94 3.21
N VAL A 28 -0.65 -8.84 2.48
CA VAL A 28 -1.55 -7.78 2.95
C VAL A 28 -2.95 -8.35 3.23
N LYS A 29 -3.54 -9.13 2.32
CA LYS A 29 -4.85 -9.76 2.56
C LYS A 29 -4.87 -10.72 3.74
N THR A 30 -3.74 -11.36 4.08
CA THR A 30 -3.67 -12.18 5.32
C THR A 30 -3.70 -11.35 6.60
N VAL A 31 -3.25 -10.09 6.55
CA VAL A 31 -3.27 -9.18 7.70
C VAL A 31 -4.60 -8.42 7.79
N PHE A 32 -5.23 -8.14 6.65
CA PHE A 32 -6.50 -7.43 6.54
C PHE A 32 -7.56 -8.31 5.85
N PRO A 33 -8.02 -9.40 6.49
CA PRO A 33 -8.94 -10.35 5.86
C PRO A 33 -10.33 -9.75 5.58
N ASP A 34 -10.76 -8.77 6.38
CA ASP A 34 -12.09 -8.15 6.29
C ASP A 34 -12.14 -6.93 5.37
N GLU A 35 -10.98 -6.49 4.86
CA GLU A 35 -10.88 -5.31 4.01
C GLU A 35 -10.91 -5.68 2.54
N ASN A 36 -11.72 -4.94 1.78
CA ASN A 36 -11.79 -5.11 0.34
C ASN A 36 -10.65 -4.36 -0.35
N LEU A 37 -9.82 -5.11 -1.05
CA LEU A 37 -8.82 -4.54 -1.95
C LEU A 37 -9.52 -3.95 -3.18
N ARG A 38 -9.16 -2.72 -3.54
CA ARG A 38 -9.71 -2.02 -4.70
C ARG A 38 -8.60 -1.48 -5.58
N TYR A 39 -8.81 -1.45 -6.89
CA TYR A 39 -7.93 -0.70 -7.78
C TYR A 39 -8.28 0.80 -7.68
N PHE A 40 -7.27 1.63 -7.52
CA PHE A 40 -7.35 3.08 -7.49
C PHE A 40 -6.44 3.65 -8.57
N ASP A 41 -6.97 4.57 -9.35
CA ASP A 41 -6.25 5.31 -10.39
C ASP A 41 -6.61 6.80 -10.32
N ASN A 42 -5.61 7.66 -10.20
CA ASN A 42 -5.82 9.11 -10.24
C ASN A 42 -5.88 9.69 -11.66
N GLY A 43 -5.77 8.85 -12.69
CA GLY A 43 -5.84 9.21 -14.10
C GLY A 43 -4.64 10.01 -14.61
N ARG A 44 -3.55 10.12 -13.82
CA ARG A 44 -2.40 10.96 -14.14
C ARG A 44 -1.08 10.24 -13.95
N THR A 45 -0.72 9.97 -12.69
CA THR A 45 0.65 9.59 -12.32
C THR A 45 0.70 8.46 -11.30
N PHE A 46 -0.43 8.14 -10.67
CA PHE A 46 -0.47 7.18 -9.59
C PHE A 46 -1.67 6.27 -9.71
N SER A 47 -1.36 4.98 -9.73
CA SER A 47 -2.29 3.88 -9.70
C SER A 47 -1.79 2.88 -8.65
N ALA A 48 -2.70 2.31 -7.87
CA ALA A 48 -2.35 1.37 -6.81
C ALA A 48 -3.51 0.42 -6.51
N LEU A 49 -3.20 -0.63 -5.76
CA LEU A 49 -4.21 -1.38 -5.01
C LEU A 49 -4.38 -0.70 -3.66
N ALA A 50 -5.55 -0.17 -3.39
CA ALA A 50 -5.89 0.54 -2.15
C ALA A 50 -6.64 -0.37 -1.20
N LEU A 51 -6.41 -0.18 0.10
CA LEU A 51 -7.06 -0.91 1.19
C LEU A 51 -7.44 0.05 2.32
N GLY A 52 -8.63 -0.11 2.87
CA GLY A 52 -9.23 0.80 3.84
C GLY A 52 -9.60 2.18 3.28
N ALA A 53 -10.13 3.04 4.14
CA ALA A 53 -10.45 4.43 3.82
C ALA A 53 -9.20 5.33 3.91
N ASN A 54 -9.11 6.36 3.06
CA ASN A 54 -8.08 7.39 3.20
C ASN A 54 -8.38 8.23 4.45
N PRO A 55 -7.50 8.29 5.46
CA PRO A 55 -7.71 9.17 6.63
C PRO A 55 -7.59 10.66 6.28
N HIS A 56 -6.97 10.99 5.13
CA HIS A 56 -6.71 12.36 4.69
C HIS A 56 -6.93 12.48 3.17
N PRO A 57 -8.18 12.43 2.69
CA PRO A 57 -8.50 12.59 1.28
C PRO A 57 -8.02 13.95 0.77
N SER A 58 -7.44 13.95 -0.42
CA SER A 58 -6.99 15.16 -1.12
C SER A 58 -7.31 15.06 -2.60
N PRO A 59 -7.38 16.18 -3.34
CA PRO A 59 -7.71 16.17 -4.75
C PRO A 59 -6.85 15.20 -5.58
N GLY A 60 -7.49 14.23 -6.24
CA GLY A 60 -6.87 13.16 -7.01
C GLY A 60 -6.35 11.96 -6.19
N TYR A 61 -6.58 11.94 -4.88
CA TYR A 61 -6.25 10.83 -3.97
C TYR A 61 -7.41 10.52 -3.01
N GLU A 62 -8.61 10.97 -3.32
CA GLU A 62 -9.82 10.73 -2.53
C GLU A 62 -10.06 9.23 -2.35
N GLU A 63 -9.82 8.45 -3.41
CA GLU A 63 -9.99 7.01 -3.42
C GLU A 63 -8.74 6.21 -3.02
N ALA A 64 -7.66 6.87 -2.59
CA ALA A 64 -6.54 6.15 -1.99
C ALA A 64 -6.99 5.39 -0.73
N GLY A 65 -6.23 4.39 -0.33
CA GLY A 65 -6.44 3.67 0.93
C GLY A 65 -5.60 4.23 2.08
N MET A 66 -5.87 3.77 3.30
CA MET A 66 -4.90 3.92 4.39
C MET A 66 -3.59 3.20 4.08
N LEU A 67 -3.67 2.14 3.26
CA LEU A 67 -2.56 1.42 2.67
C LEU A 67 -2.74 1.41 1.14
N ASN A 68 -1.67 1.71 0.41
CA ASN A 68 -1.66 1.60 -1.05
C ASN A 68 -0.46 0.75 -1.50
N ILE A 69 -0.72 -0.26 -2.32
CA ILE A 69 0.27 -1.17 -2.90
C ILE A 69 0.50 -0.76 -4.36
N SER A 70 1.68 -0.22 -4.65
CA SER A 70 2.00 0.30 -5.98
C SER A 70 3.15 -0.45 -6.64
N ALA A 71 2.96 -0.86 -7.89
CA ALA A 71 4.02 -1.37 -8.74
C ALA A 71 4.92 -0.22 -9.18
N GLN A 72 6.22 -0.39 -9.00
CA GLN A 72 7.24 0.54 -9.47
C GLN A 72 8.23 -0.21 -10.36
N LYS A 73 8.99 0.54 -11.17
CA LYS A 73 9.88 -0.04 -12.19
C LYS A 73 10.78 -1.16 -11.65
N ASN A 74 11.26 -1.02 -10.42
CA ASN A 74 12.25 -1.92 -9.81
C ASN A 74 11.82 -2.48 -8.43
N TYR A 75 10.59 -2.25 -7.98
CA TYR A 75 10.13 -2.63 -6.64
C TYR A 75 8.60 -2.58 -6.53
N VAL A 76 8.07 -3.15 -5.46
CA VAL A 76 6.70 -2.90 -4.98
C VAL A 76 6.76 -1.95 -3.80
N ALA A 77 5.91 -0.92 -3.80
CA ALA A 77 5.83 0.07 -2.74
C ALA A 77 4.57 -0.15 -1.89
N LEU A 78 4.73 -0.12 -0.57
CA LEU A 78 3.64 0.02 0.39
C LEU A 78 3.65 1.46 0.91
N TYR A 79 2.63 2.22 0.58
CA TYR A 79 2.45 3.58 1.09
C TYR A 79 1.45 3.58 2.24
N PHE A 80 1.88 4.12 3.38
CA PHE A 80 1.09 4.24 4.60
C PHE A 80 0.57 5.67 4.71
N TYR A 81 -0.74 5.84 4.88
CA TYR A 81 -1.40 7.14 5.04
C TYR A 81 -1.88 7.40 6.49
N GLY A 82 -1.84 6.38 7.35
CA GLY A 82 -2.21 6.46 8.76
C GLY A 82 -1.30 7.41 9.58
N SER A 83 -1.81 7.79 10.74
CA SER A 83 -1.13 8.70 11.67
C SER A 83 -0.20 7.98 12.66
N ASN A 84 -0.12 6.64 12.62
CA ASN A 84 0.80 5.84 13.44
C ASN A 84 2.25 6.38 13.42
N VAL A 85 2.68 6.95 14.54
CA VAL A 85 4.01 7.57 14.68
C VAL A 85 5.14 6.56 14.51
N THR A 86 4.98 5.34 15.05
CA THR A 86 5.98 4.28 14.92
C THR A 86 6.23 3.91 13.45
N LEU A 87 5.19 3.84 12.62
CA LEU A 87 5.35 3.61 11.19
C LEU A 87 6.00 4.81 10.47
N GLN A 88 5.70 6.03 10.88
CA GLN A 88 6.31 7.25 10.32
C GLN A 88 7.79 7.39 10.69
N GLU A 89 8.21 6.87 11.84
CA GLU A 89 9.62 6.80 12.25
C GLU A 89 10.36 5.65 11.56
N ARG A 90 9.70 4.50 11.39
CA ARG A 90 10.28 3.30 10.77
C ARG A 90 10.48 3.46 9.26
N PHE A 91 9.59 4.19 8.58
CA PHE A 91 9.62 4.32 7.13
C PHE A 91 9.76 5.76 6.66
N PRO A 92 10.59 6.03 5.64
CA PRO A 92 10.77 7.37 5.12
C PRO A 92 9.46 7.93 4.57
N LYS A 93 9.27 9.25 4.76
CA LYS A 93 8.17 9.99 4.14
C LYS A 93 8.19 9.86 2.62
N SER A 94 7.01 9.91 2.03
CA SER A 94 6.78 9.85 0.59
C SER A 94 5.97 11.06 0.15
N VAL A 95 6.05 11.41 -1.13
CA VAL A 95 5.16 12.42 -1.74
C VAL A 95 3.72 11.89 -1.80
N ILE A 96 3.56 10.57 -1.86
CA ILE A 96 2.27 9.90 -1.94
C ILE A 96 1.68 9.73 -0.53
N GLY A 97 2.42 9.11 0.40
CA GLY A 97 1.93 8.81 1.75
C GLY A 97 2.85 9.29 2.87
N ARG A 98 2.40 9.19 4.13
CA ARG A 98 3.17 9.56 5.32
C ARG A 98 4.36 8.65 5.61
N GLY A 99 4.34 7.41 5.09
CA GLY A 99 5.48 6.49 5.08
C GLY A 99 5.52 5.62 3.83
N CYS A 100 6.69 5.07 3.50
CA CYS A 100 6.87 4.18 2.35
C CYS A 100 7.87 3.04 2.61
N LEU A 101 7.41 1.81 2.44
CA LEU A 101 8.27 0.62 2.40
C LEU A 101 8.44 0.15 0.95
N ARG A 102 9.70 -0.03 0.53
CA ARG A 102 10.06 -0.50 -0.82
C ARG A 102 10.57 -1.93 -0.78
N ILE A 103 9.80 -2.85 -1.36
CA ILE A 103 10.11 -4.27 -1.45
C ILE A 103 10.78 -4.51 -2.81
N LYS A 104 12.11 -4.65 -2.80
CA LYS A 104 12.92 -4.60 -4.03
C LYS A 104 12.77 -5.81 -4.94
N ASN A 105 12.64 -7.00 -4.36
CA ASN A 105 12.58 -8.27 -5.08
C ASN A 105 12.05 -9.37 -4.16
N GLN A 106 11.85 -10.57 -4.71
CA GLN A 106 11.37 -11.75 -3.99
C GLN A 106 12.30 -12.17 -2.84
N LYS A 107 13.62 -12.05 -3.00
CA LYS A 107 14.59 -12.38 -1.93
C LYS A 107 14.47 -11.41 -0.75
N PHE A 108 14.29 -10.12 -1.02
CA PHE A 108 14.00 -9.13 0.02
C PHE A 108 12.67 -9.45 0.71
N PHE A 109 11.63 -9.72 -0.06
CA PHE A 109 10.31 -10.07 0.48
C PHE A 109 10.39 -11.28 1.42
N ALA A 110 10.98 -12.39 0.98
CA ALA A 110 11.11 -13.59 1.80
C ALA A 110 11.98 -13.37 3.06
N LYS A 111 13.05 -12.57 2.96
CA LYS A 111 13.92 -12.27 4.10
C LYS A 111 13.22 -11.44 5.18
N TYR A 112 12.33 -10.54 4.79
CA TYR A 112 11.71 -9.55 5.67
C TYR A 112 10.20 -9.75 5.80
N GLU A 113 9.66 -10.92 5.46
CA GLU A 113 8.21 -11.16 5.42
C GLU A 113 7.55 -10.87 6.76
N GLU A 114 8.14 -11.36 7.86
CA GLU A 114 7.62 -11.14 9.21
C GLU A 114 7.74 -9.67 9.65
N ASP A 115 8.85 -9.00 9.36
CA ASP A 115 9.00 -7.55 9.62
C ASP A 115 7.94 -6.72 8.86
N ILE A 116 7.64 -7.10 7.62
CA ILE A 116 6.59 -6.48 6.81
C ILE A 116 5.23 -6.78 7.44
N ARG A 117 4.96 -8.03 7.83
CA ARG A 117 3.72 -8.46 8.49
C ARG A 117 3.47 -7.69 9.78
N GLU A 118 4.48 -7.53 10.63
CA GLU A 118 4.40 -6.74 11.86
C GLU A 118 4.07 -5.28 11.57
N SER A 119 4.72 -4.68 10.57
CA SER A 119 4.44 -3.30 10.17
C SER A 119 3.01 -3.13 9.68
N LEU A 120 2.48 -4.12 8.94
CA LEU A 120 1.08 -4.14 8.51
C LEU A 120 0.12 -4.31 9.71
N LYS A 121 0.46 -5.14 10.69
CA LYS A 121 -0.33 -5.29 11.93
C LYS A 121 -0.37 -4.00 12.75
N MET A 122 0.74 -3.26 12.82
CA MET A 122 0.78 -1.94 13.47
C MET A 122 -0.21 -0.98 12.80
N LEU A 123 -0.31 -1.00 11.47
CA LEU A 123 -1.32 -0.22 10.73
C LEU A 123 -2.74 -0.71 11.01
N SER A 124 -2.97 -2.02 11.01
CA SER A 124 -4.31 -2.59 11.31
C SER A 124 -4.81 -2.25 12.72
N ASN A 125 -3.88 -2.08 13.66
CA ASN A 125 -4.18 -1.70 15.03
C ASN A 125 -4.19 -0.18 15.23
N ASP A 126 -3.83 0.60 14.21
CA ASP A 126 -3.95 2.05 14.19
C ASP A 126 -5.43 2.41 14.10
N LYS A 127 -6.14 2.25 15.23
CA LYS A 127 -7.43 2.90 15.39
C LYS A 127 -7.13 4.39 15.33
N PRO A 128 -7.75 5.18 14.43
CA PRO A 128 -7.66 6.61 14.53
C PRO A 128 -8.11 6.94 15.96
N HIS A 129 -7.18 7.36 16.81
CA HIS A 129 -7.51 7.88 18.12
C HIS A 129 -8.57 8.94 17.85
N ASP A 130 -9.77 8.73 18.41
CA ASP A 130 -10.95 9.58 18.23
C ASP A 130 -10.50 10.97 17.78
N MET A 131 -10.62 11.25 16.48
CA MET A 131 -10.67 12.63 16.03
C MET A 131 -12.01 13.11 16.55
N ARG A 132 -12.05 13.43 17.84
CA ARG A 132 -13.17 14.10 18.47
C ARG A 132 -13.32 15.42 17.70
N ASP A 133 -14.48 15.56 17.09
CA ASP A 133 -14.97 16.80 16.50
C ASP A 133 -14.76 18.01 17.43
#